data_AF-A0A9R1VUJ5-F1
#
_entry.id   AF-A0A9R1VUJ5-F1
#
_cell.length_a   1.000
_cell.length_b   1.000
_cell.length_c   1.000
_cell.angle_alpha   90.00
_cell.angle_beta   90.00
_cell.angle_gamma   90.00
#
_symmetry.space_group_name_H-M   'P 1'
#
loop_
_entity.id
_entity.type
_entity.pdbx_description
1 polymer ?
#
loop_
_entity_poly.entity_id
_entity_poly.type
_entity_poly.pdbx_seq_one_letter_code
_entity_poly.pdbx_strand_id
1 'polypeptide(L)'
;MNCPCMVDKKCSKSFPKQLCNHSSFDQNGFPLYMRRNNSHFVEILGVKLDNRNVVPYNKYLLKRYQAHINVEWCNQGSSIKYLLKYTNKGPDRATVAVVPTNNECENNDVVDEIAEYYDCRYLSACEASCRIFKYDVQCRYPSVVRLPFHLPNQQQIVYGKDDDIDNVLDKPSVVASKFTSWMECNVIDSEARILTYVEFPIKFVWILNGRFWKRRKVGKAIGRIHSVSPNLGEAYFLRILLNKVKGPTSFDDIRTVNGETHSSFRDVCYALGLLYDDKEYVDAIKEASHSGSGFYLRFLFATLLMCNSMSKPEVV
;
A
#
# COMPACT_ATOMS: atom_id res chain seq x y z
N MET A 1 -41.74 -21.54 -4.56
CA MET A 1 -40.82 -20.51 -5.11
C MET A 1 -39.67 -21.22 -5.80
N ASN A 2 -39.61 -21.16 -7.12
CA ASN A 2 -38.48 -21.63 -7.90
C ASN A 2 -37.73 -20.39 -8.39
N CYS A 3 -36.87 -19.81 -7.53
CA CYS A 3 -36.01 -18.69 -7.92
C CYS A 3 -34.57 -19.20 -8.08
N PRO A 4 -33.77 -18.59 -8.98
CA PRO A 4 -32.44 -19.11 -9.35
C PRO A 4 -31.47 -19.28 -8.18
N CYS A 5 -31.71 -18.57 -7.07
CA CYS A 5 -30.85 -18.63 -5.89
C CYS A 5 -31.25 -19.75 -4.90
N MET A 6 -32.32 -20.51 -5.13
CA MET A 6 -32.79 -21.55 -4.21
C MET A 6 -32.17 -22.90 -4.56
N VAL A 7 -31.49 -23.48 -3.58
CA VAL A 7 -30.92 -24.83 -3.64
C VAL A 7 -31.49 -25.59 -2.45
N ASP A 8 -32.13 -26.74 -2.69
CA ASP A 8 -32.77 -27.56 -1.65
C ASP A 8 -33.74 -26.78 -0.75
N LYS A 9 -34.56 -25.91 -1.36
CA LYS A 9 -35.51 -25.02 -0.69
C LYS A 9 -34.87 -24.00 0.27
N LYS A 10 -33.55 -23.84 0.24
CA LYS A 10 -32.80 -22.81 0.98
C LYS A 10 -32.16 -21.83 -0.01
N CYS A 11 -32.09 -20.56 0.36
CA CYS A 11 -31.38 -19.59 -0.46
C CYS A 11 -29.86 -19.85 -0.35
N SER A 12 -29.20 -20.10 -1.48
CA SER A 12 -27.75 -20.22 -1.62
C SER A 12 -26.96 -18.99 -1.12
N LYS A 13 -27.64 -17.84 -0.97
CA LYS A 13 -27.07 -16.60 -0.44
C LYS A 13 -27.42 -16.36 1.05
N SER A 14 -28.01 -17.37 1.69
CA SER A 14 -28.38 -17.39 3.12
C SER A 14 -29.38 -16.30 3.49
N PHE A 15 -30.36 -16.05 2.62
CA PHE A 15 -31.55 -15.28 2.97
C PHE A 15 -32.65 -16.20 3.55
N PRO A 16 -33.45 -15.73 4.52
CA PRO A 16 -33.37 -14.41 5.19
C PRO A 16 -32.14 -14.27 6.10
N LYS A 17 -31.54 -13.09 6.12
CA LYS A 17 -30.41 -12.76 7.02
C LYS A 17 -30.90 -12.58 8.46
N GLN A 18 -30.00 -12.71 9.44
CA GLN A 18 -30.33 -12.47 10.85
C GLN A 18 -30.68 -10.99 11.10
N LEU A 19 -31.53 -10.74 12.09
CA LEU A 19 -31.83 -9.39 12.55
C LEU A 19 -30.63 -8.86 13.33
N CYS A 20 -30.32 -7.58 13.13
CA CYS A 20 -29.25 -6.90 13.85
C CYS A 20 -29.63 -5.43 14.09
N ASN A 21 -29.43 -4.95 15.31
CA ASN A 21 -29.80 -3.58 15.70
C ASN A 21 -28.80 -2.52 15.23
N HIS A 22 -27.55 -2.91 14.95
CA HIS A 22 -26.47 -2.04 14.47
C HIS A 22 -25.66 -2.77 13.39
N SER A 23 -24.92 -2.02 12.57
CA SER A 23 -24.00 -2.64 11.60
C SER A 23 -22.70 -3.01 12.31
N SER A 24 -22.18 -4.21 12.08
CA SER A 24 -20.92 -4.72 12.65
C SER A 24 -20.13 -5.52 11.62
N PHE A 25 -19.01 -6.11 12.02
CA PHE A 25 -18.22 -7.02 11.19
C PHE A 25 -18.22 -8.41 11.83
N ASP A 26 -18.22 -9.46 11.01
CA ASP A 26 -18.00 -10.83 11.49
C ASP A 26 -16.50 -11.10 11.75
N GLN A 27 -16.19 -12.30 12.26
CA GLN A 27 -14.81 -12.73 12.53
C GLN A 27 -13.91 -12.74 11.29
N ASN A 28 -14.50 -12.79 10.09
CA ASN A 28 -13.81 -12.81 8.81
C ASN A 28 -13.75 -11.42 8.14
N GLY A 29 -14.25 -10.37 8.82
CA GLY A 29 -14.25 -9.01 8.31
C GLY A 29 -15.36 -8.66 7.33
N PHE A 30 -16.37 -9.52 7.15
CA PHE A 30 -17.52 -9.20 6.31
C PHE A 30 -18.53 -8.33 7.06
N PRO A 31 -19.13 -7.32 6.39
CA PRO A 31 -20.10 -6.45 7.03
C PRO A 31 -21.42 -7.17 7.32
N LEU A 32 -21.83 -7.15 8.58
CA LEU A 32 -23.17 -7.50 9.04
C LEU A 32 -24.02 -6.25 9.10
N TYR A 33 -24.84 -6.03 8.07
CA TYR A 33 -25.68 -4.83 7.98
C TYR A 33 -26.83 -4.87 8.98
N MET A 34 -27.12 -3.71 9.57
CA MET A 34 -28.28 -3.48 10.43
C MET A 34 -29.60 -3.88 9.75
N ARG A 35 -30.36 -4.76 10.40
CA ARG A 35 -31.68 -5.26 10.00
C ARG A 35 -32.57 -5.31 11.23
N ARG A 36 -33.24 -4.21 11.55
CA ARG A 36 -34.07 -4.08 12.77
C ARG A 36 -35.39 -4.82 12.60
N ASN A 37 -35.92 -5.40 13.67
CA ASN A 37 -37.30 -5.85 13.66
C ASN A 37 -38.22 -4.63 13.70
N ASN A 38 -38.84 -4.29 12.58
CA ASN A 38 -39.75 -3.16 12.45
C ASN A 38 -41.19 -3.59 12.15
N SER A 39 -41.48 -4.90 12.24
CA SER A 39 -42.79 -5.50 11.96
C SER A 39 -43.36 -5.24 10.55
N HIS A 40 -42.60 -4.61 9.66
CA HIS A 40 -43.01 -4.34 8.29
C HIS A 40 -42.66 -5.53 7.39
N PHE A 41 -43.65 -6.00 6.64
CA PHE A 41 -43.47 -7.05 5.63
C PHE A 41 -44.30 -6.74 4.39
N VAL A 42 -43.90 -7.34 3.28
CA VAL A 42 -44.69 -7.40 2.04
C VAL A 42 -45.01 -8.87 1.80
N GLU A 43 -46.24 -9.16 1.39
CA GLU A 43 -46.64 -10.51 1.02
C GLU A 43 -46.56 -10.68 -0.50
N ILE A 44 -45.73 -11.61 -0.95
CA ILE A 44 -45.55 -11.92 -2.37
C ILE A 44 -45.81 -13.41 -2.54
N LEU A 45 -46.82 -13.77 -3.34
CA LEU A 45 -47.20 -15.16 -3.62
C LEU A 45 -47.42 -15.99 -2.34
N GLY A 46 -48.08 -15.41 -1.33
CA GLY A 46 -48.35 -16.05 -0.03
C GLY A 46 -47.15 -16.16 0.91
N VAL A 47 -46.00 -15.55 0.57
CA VAL A 47 -44.80 -15.53 1.41
C VAL A 47 -44.59 -14.13 1.99
N LYS A 48 -44.50 -14.03 3.32
CA LYS A 48 -44.17 -12.78 4.01
C LYS A 48 -42.67 -12.52 3.94
N LEU A 49 -42.30 -11.42 3.28
CA LEU A 49 -40.93 -10.96 3.11
C LEU A 49 -40.74 -9.65 3.86
N ASP A 50 -39.80 -9.65 4.80
CA ASP A 50 -39.38 -8.46 5.54
C ASP A 50 -37.98 -7.98 5.13
N ASN A 51 -37.43 -7.02 5.86
CA ASN A 51 -36.11 -6.47 5.59
C ASN A 51 -34.97 -7.50 5.65
N ARG A 52 -35.17 -8.71 6.19
CA ARG A 52 -34.16 -9.78 6.20
C ARG A 52 -33.96 -10.38 4.83
N ASN A 53 -34.93 -10.22 3.93
CA ASN A 53 -34.95 -10.77 2.57
C ASN A 53 -34.41 -9.78 1.52
N VAL A 54 -34.04 -8.56 1.94
CA VAL A 54 -33.61 -7.48 1.04
C VAL A 54 -32.08 -7.47 0.92
N VAL A 55 -31.59 -7.44 -0.33
CA VAL A 55 -30.16 -7.23 -0.62
C VAL A 55 -29.79 -5.79 -0.24
N PRO A 56 -28.65 -5.55 0.45
CA PRO A 56 -28.20 -4.20 0.76
C PRO A 56 -28.13 -3.34 -0.51
N TYR A 57 -28.65 -2.12 -0.43
CA TYR A 57 -28.67 -1.19 -1.55
C TYR A 57 -28.46 0.25 -1.07
N ASN A 58 -27.91 1.09 -1.95
CA ASN A 58 -27.90 2.53 -1.74
C ASN A 58 -29.11 3.16 -2.45
N LYS A 59 -30.07 3.68 -1.67
CA LYS A 59 -31.31 4.28 -2.20
C LYS A 59 -31.07 5.40 -3.21
N TYR A 60 -30.05 6.23 -2.98
CA TYR A 60 -29.71 7.33 -3.88
C TYR A 60 -29.18 6.81 -5.21
N LEU A 61 -28.23 5.89 -5.18
CA LEU A 61 -27.63 5.30 -6.38
C LEU A 61 -28.65 4.50 -7.18
N LEU A 62 -29.48 3.70 -6.51
CA LEU A 62 -30.55 2.93 -7.15
C LEU A 62 -31.51 3.83 -7.91
N LYS A 63 -31.97 4.93 -7.30
CA LYS A 63 -32.87 5.89 -7.97
C LYS A 63 -32.18 6.66 -9.09
N ARG A 64 -30.94 7.10 -8.87
CA ARG A 64 -30.18 7.92 -9.85
C ARG A 64 -29.83 7.15 -11.12
N TYR A 65 -29.47 5.88 -10.99
CA TYR A 65 -28.98 5.07 -12.10
C TYR A 65 -29.95 3.97 -12.55
N GLN A 66 -31.12 3.84 -11.91
CA GLN A 66 -32.12 2.80 -12.20
C GLN A 66 -31.53 1.38 -12.20
N ALA A 67 -30.53 1.15 -11.34
CA ALA A 67 -29.77 -0.10 -11.28
C ALA A 67 -29.45 -0.46 -9.82
N HIS A 68 -29.39 -1.77 -9.52
CA HIS A 68 -29.00 -2.23 -8.19
C HIS A 68 -27.50 -2.10 -7.99
N ILE A 69 -27.07 -1.06 -7.27
CA ILE A 69 -25.65 -0.79 -6.99
C ILE A 69 -25.32 -1.24 -5.58
N ASN A 70 -24.41 -2.22 -5.48
CA ASN A 70 -23.87 -2.68 -4.21
C ASN A 70 -22.79 -1.70 -3.70
N VAL A 71 -22.82 -1.36 -2.41
CA VAL A 71 -21.84 -0.48 -1.78
C VAL A 71 -21.32 -1.18 -0.54
N GLU A 72 -20.02 -1.50 -0.56
CA GLU A 72 -19.35 -2.19 0.54
C GLU A 72 -18.27 -1.32 1.15
N TRP A 73 -18.19 -1.34 2.48
CA TRP A 73 -17.07 -0.75 3.20
C TRP A 73 -16.00 -1.82 3.38
N CYS A 74 -14.86 -1.65 2.71
CA CYS A 74 -13.73 -2.56 2.81
C CYS A 74 -12.62 -1.93 3.65
N ASN A 75 -12.33 -2.52 4.81
CA ASN A 75 -11.22 -2.13 5.68
C ASN A 75 -10.18 -3.25 5.86
N GLN A 76 -10.39 -4.42 5.25
CA GLN A 76 -9.46 -5.55 5.27
C GLN A 76 -8.95 -5.87 3.86
N GLY A 77 -7.71 -6.36 3.78
CA GLY A 77 -7.06 -6.74 2.52
C GLY A 77 -7.81 -7.83 1.75
N SER A 78 -8.48 -8.75 2.47
CA SER A 78 -9.36 -9.79 1.91
C SER A 78 -10.53 -9.20 1.12
N SER A 79 -11.20 -8.18 1.65
CA SER A 79 -12.33 -7.49 1.00
C SER A 79 -11.87 -6.66 -0.21
N ILE A 80 -10.68 -6.05 -0.14
CA ILE A 80 -10.08 -5.36 -1.30
C ILE A 80 -9.72 -6.37 -2.40
N LYS A 81 -9.13 -7.51 -2.03
CA LYS A 81 -8.85 -8.60 -2.97
C LYS A 81 -10.15 -9.11 -3.61
N TYR A 82 -11.23 -9.21 -2.84
CA TYR A 82 -12.55 -9.61 -3.33
C TYR A 82 -13.08 -8.65 -4.39
N LEU A 83 -13.04 -7.33 -4.17
CA LEU A 83 -13.43 -6.32 -5.17
C LEU A 83 -12.67 -6.46 -6.49
N LEU A 84 -11.34 -6.55 -6.41
CA LEU A 84 -10.49 -6.69 -7.60
C LEU A 84 -10.64 -8.06 -8.28
N LYS A 85 -10.96 -9.11 -7.50
CA LYS A 85 -11.22 -10.45 -8.02
C LYS A 85 -12.40 -10.48 -8.98
N TYR A 86 -13.46 -9.71 -8.77
CA TYR A 86 -14.63 -9.74 -9.67
C TYR A 86 -14.35 -9.07 -11.01
N THR A 87 -13.67 -7.93 -11.00
CA THR A 87 -13.30 -7.22 -12.23
C THR A 87 -12.35 -8.05 -13.08
N ASN A 88 -11.46 -8.80 -12.43
CA ASN A 88 -10.46 -9.64 -13.07
C ASN A 88 -10.78 -11.14 -12.95
N LYS A 89 -12.06 -11.50 -12.74
CA LYS A 89 -12.44 -12.91 -12.63
C LYS A 89 -12.26 -13.52 -14.01
N GLY A 90 -11.19 -14.28 -14.18
CA GLY A 90 -10.95 -15.06 -15.39
C GLY A 90 -11.94 -16.22 -15.52
N PRO A 91 -11.90 -16.95 -16.64
CA PRO A 91 -12.65 -18.18 -16.81
C PRO A 91 -12.37 -19.17 -15.65
N ASP A 92 -13.36 -19.99 -15.29
CA ASP A 92 -13.28 -20.88 -14.12
C ASP A 92 -12.14 -21.93 -14.21
N ARG A 93 -11.55 -22.12 -15.41
CA ARG A 93 -10.32 -22.90 -15.65
C ARG A 93 -9.53 -22.31 -16.81
N ALA A 94 -8.23 -22.11 -16.62
CA ALA A 94 -7.27 -21.87 -17.70
C ALA A 94 -6.13 -22.90 -17.53
N THR A 95 -5.81 -23.61 -18.60
CA THR A 95 -4.66 -24.53 -18.65
C THR A 95 -3.60 -23.87 -19.50
N VAL A 96 -2.46 -23.57 -18.88
CA VAL A 96 -1.29 -22.98 -19.55
C VAL A 96 -0.18 -24.01 -19.47
N ALA A 97 0.38 -24.39 -20.61
CA ALA A 97 1.58 -25.22 -20.70
C ALA A 97 2.68 -24.37 -21.31
N VAL A 98 3.74 -24.14 -20.55
CA VAL A 98 4.97 -23.54 -21.05
C VAL A 98 5.80 -24.70 -21.57
N VAL A 99 5.88 -24.83 -22.89
CA VAL A 99 6.63 -25.91 -23.53
C VAL A 99 7.94 -25.30 -24.02
N PRO A 100 9.10 -25.75 -23.53
CA PRO A 100 10.37 -25.33 -24.10
C PRO A 100 10.42 -25.72 -25.57
N THR A 101 10.91 -24.83 -26.42
CA THR A 101 10.94 -25.03 -27.87
C THR A 101 11.86 -26.20 -28.28
N ASN A 102 12.73 -26.66 -27.37
CA ASN A 102 13.73 -27.70 -27.63
C ASN A 102 13.40 -28.95 -26.80
N ASN A 103 13.11 -30.05 -27.51
CA ASN A 103 12.90 -31.39 -26.96
C ASN A 103 14.23 -32.09 -26.59
N GLU A 104 15.22 -31.36 -26.09
CA GLU A 104 16.48 -31.96 -25.65
C GLU A 104 16.52 -31.93 -24.13
N CYS A 105 16.02 -33.02 -23.56
CA CYS A 105 16.13 -33.34 -22.14
C CYS A 105 17.59 -33.68 -21.79
N GLU A 106 18.53 -32.76 -21.92
CA GLU A 106 19.90 -32.96 -21.45
C GLU A 106 20.66 -31.62 -21.45
N ASN A 107 20.59 -30.88 -20.33
CA ASN A 107 21.71 -30.25 -19.62
C ASN A 107 21.23 -29.10 -18.72
N ASN A 108 22.10 -28.70 -17.80
CA ASN A 108 21.97 -27.52 -16.93
C ASN A 108 21.88 -26.21 -17.75
N ASP A 109 20.86 -26.06 -18.56
CA ASP A 109 20.62 -24.82 -19.31
C ASP A 109 20.23 -23.72 -18.32
N VAL A 110 20.90 -22.58 -18.46
CA VAL A 110 20.63 -21.37 -17.68
C VAL A 110 19.17 -20.98 -17.91
N VAL A 111 18.34 -21.15 -16.87
CA VAL A 111 16.94 -20.75 -16.90
C VAL A 111 16.89 -19.22 -16.99
N ASP A 112 16.43 -18.70 -18.12
CA ASP A 112 16.16 -17.27 -18.26
C ASP A 112 14.82 -16.94 -17.57
N GLU A 113 14.89 -16.73 -16.25
CA GLU A 113 13.74 -16.38 -15.41
C GLU A 113 13.00 -15.12 -15.93
N ILE A 114 13.70 -14.22 -16.63
CA ILE A 114 13.11 -12.99 -17.18
C ILE A 114 12.27 -13.33 -18.40
N ALA A 115 12.80 -14.11 -19.34
CA ALA A 115 12.04 -14.57 -20.51
C ALA A 115 10.84 -15.43 -20.08
N GLU A 116 11.05 -16.36 -19.15
CA GLU A 116 9.98 -17.21 -18.61
C GLU A 116 8.89 -16.37 -17.91
N TYR A 117 9.28 -15.33 -17.15
CA TYR A 117 8.33 -14.38 -16.55
C TYR A 117 7.48 -13.64 -17.60
N TYR A 118 8.08 -13.26 -18.73
CA TYR A 118 7.35 -12.62 -19.84
C TYR A 118 6.43 -13.60 -20.57
N ASP A 119 6.90 -14.81 -20.85
CA ASP A 119 6.15 -15.87 -21.54
C ASP A 119 4.99 -16.41 -20.69
N CYS A 120 5.13 -16.42 -19.37
CA CYS A 120 4.09 -16.86 -18.43
C CYS A 120 3.00 -15.80 -18.17
N ARG A 121 3.02 -14.65 -18.84
CA ARG A 121 2.10 -13.55 -18.50
C ARG A 121 0.72 -13.73 -19.14
N TYR A 122 -0.16 -14.45 -18.46
CA TYR A 122 -1.57 -14.57 -18.83
C TYR A 122 -2.37 -13.28 -18.53
N LEU A 123 -3.09 -12.77 -19.54
CA LEU A 123 -4.12 -11.74 -19.40
C LEU A 123 -5.48 -12.36 -19.70
N SER A 124 -6.47 -12.15 -18.82
CA SER A 124 -7.83 -12.61 -19.08
C SER A 124 -8.47 -11.85 -20.25
N ALA A 125 -9.42 -12.46 -20.96
CA ALA A 125 -10.13 -11.83 -22.07
C ALA A 125 -10.79 -10.49 -21.67
N CYS A 126 -11.34 -10.40 -20.46
CA CYS A 126 -11.92 -9.17 -19.92
C CYS A 126 -10.87 -8.07 -19.74
N GLU A 127 -9.72 -8.40 -19.15
CA GLU A 127 -8.62 -7.45 -18.97
C GLU A 127 -8.02 -7.01 -20.31
N ALA A 128 -7.82 -7.94 -21.25
CA ALA A 128 -7.34 -7.66 -22.60
C ALA A 128 -8.29 -6.71 -23.34
N SER A 129 -9.59 -6.96 -23.28
CA SER A 129 -10.61 -6.09 -23.90
C SER A 129 -10.54 -4.68 -23.32
N CYS A 130 -10.50 -4.54 -21.99
CA CYS A 130 -10.36 -3.25 -21.34
C CYS A 130 -9.08 -2.50 -21.75
N ARG A 131 -7.96 -3.20 -21.92
CA ARG A 131 -6.69 -2.61 -22.38
C ARG A 131 -6.73 -2.19 -23.85
N ILE A 132 -7.25 -3.05 -24.74
CA ILE A 132 -7.36 -2.79 -26.19
C ILE A 132 -8.23 -1.55 -26.43
N PHE A 133 -9.39 -1.49 -25.77
CA PHE A 133 -10.32 -0.36 -25.90
C PHE A 133 -9.94 0.85 -25.04
N LYS A 134 -8.84 0.78 -24.28
CA LYS A 134 -8.37 1.84 -23.37
C LYS A 134 -9.46 2.33 -22.41
N TYR A 135 -10.31 1.43 -21.93
CA TYR A 135 -11.31 1.79 -20.92
C TYR A 135 -10.63 2.13 -19.60
N ASP A 136 -11.13 3.17 -18.92
CA ASP A 136 -10.72 3.50 -17.56
C ASP A 136 -11.20 2.41 -16.59
N VAL A 137 -10.35 1.41 -16.34
CA VAL A 137 -10.67 0.26 -15.46
C VAL A 137 -10.75 0.66 -13.99
N GLN A 138 -10.07 1.74 -13.62
CA GLN A 138 -10.07 2.28 -12.26
C GLN A 138 -10.03 3.80 -12.30
N CYS A 139 -10.89 4.44 -11.52
CA CYS A 139 -10.76 5.85 -11.19
C CYS A 139 -10.30 5.97 -9.73
N ARG A 140 -9.30 6.82 -9.49
CA ARG A 140 -8.82 7.14 -8.13
C ARG A 140 -8.93 8.64 -7.94
N TYR A 141 -9.80 9.04 -7.01
CA TYR A 141 -9.94 10.42 -6.61
C TYR A 141 -9.73 10.56 -5.10
N PRO A 142 -8.80 11.40 -4.64
CA PRO A 142 -7.84 12.18 -5.43
C PRO A 142 -6.72 11.32 -6.03
N SER A 143 -5.99 11.87 -7.01
CA SER A 143 -4.82 11.20 -7.60
C SER A 143 -3.74 10.92 -6.55
N VAL A 144 -3.02 9.79 -6.69
CA VAL A 144 -1.92 9.41 -5.78
C VAL A 144 -0.60 9.54 -6.53
N VAL A 145 0.31 10.37 -6.01
CA VAL A 145 1.64 10.62 -6.58
C VAL A 145 2.68 9.80 -5.81
N ARG A 146 3.40 8.93 -6.52
CA ARG A 146 4.56 8.23 -5.94
C ARG A 146 5.72 9.19 -5.76
N LEU A 147 6.27 9.19 -4.55
CA LEU A 147 7.37 10.02 -4.10
C LEU A 147 8.60 9.14 -3.81
N PRO A 148 9.52 9.02 -4.77
CA PRO A 148 10.78 8.34 -4.54
C PRO A 148 11.67 9.18 -3.62
N PHE A 149 12.54 8.54 -2.86
CA PHE A 149 13.57 9.19 -2.06
C PHE A 149 14.79 8.28 -2.04
N HIS A 150 15.92 8.83 -1.63
CA HIS A 150 17.20 8.15 -1.56
C HIS A 150 18.06 8.79 -0.47
N LEU A 151 19.11 8.08 -0.05
CA LEU A 151 20.14 8.65 0.82
C LEU A 151 21.01 9.67 0.05
N PRO A 152 21.83 10.47 0.76
CA PRO A 152 22.78 11.37 0.11
C PRO A 152 23.66 10.62 -0.89
N ASN A 153 23.75 11.14 -2.12
CA ASN A 153 24.54 10.58 -3.22
C ASN A 153 24.18 9.14 -3.65
N GLN A 154 22.97 8.67 -3.32
CA GLN A 154 22.44 7.35 -3.72
C GLN A 154 21.24 7.47 -4.67
N GLN A 155 21.24 8.46 -5.55
CA GLN A 155 20.22 8.64 -6.59
C GLN A 155 20.16 7.39 -7.48
N GLN A 156 18.94 6.89 -7.74
CA GLN A 156 18.76 5.81 -8.69
C GLN A 156 18.95 6.34 -10.12
N ILE A 157 19.90 5.75 -10.84
CA ILE A 157 20.15 5.99 -12.27
C ILE A 157 19.74 4.74 -13.05
N VAL A 158 18.98 4.92 -14.13
CA VAL A 158 18.55 3.83 -15.02
C VAL A 158 19.20 4.06 -16.38
N TYR A 159 19.89 3.04 -16.88
CA TYR A 159 20.60 3.06 -18.16
C TYR A 159 20.49 1.71 -18.85
N GLY A 160 20.58 1.71 -20.18
CA GLY A 160 20.62 0.51 -21.01
C GLY A 160 22.04 -0.08 -21.10
N LYS A 161 22.15 -1.33 -21.56
CA LYS A 161 23.45 -2.00 -21.75
C LYS A 161 24.37 -1.25 -22.72
N ASP A 162 23.77 -0.65 -23.74
CA ASP A 162 24.48 0.07 -24.81
C ASP A 162 24.47 1.60 -24.59
N ASP A 163 23.97 2.07 -23.45
CA ASP A 163 24.02 3.50 -23.12
C ASP A 163 25.47 3.88 -22.75
N ASP A 164 25.97 4.94 -23.39
CA ASP A 164 27.23 5.54 -23.01
C ASP A 164 27.15 6.21 -21.63
N ILE A 165 28.15 5.95 -20.78
CA ILE A 165 28.13 6.35 -19.37
C ILE A 165 28.14 7.88 -19.22
N ASP A 166 28.94 8.58 -20.03
CA ASP A 166 29.04 10.04 -19.95
C ASP A 166 27.70 10.68 -20.33
N ASN A 167 27.08 10.19 -21.40
CA ASN A 167 25.73 10.61 -21.78
C ASN A 167 24.68 10.28 -20.72
N VAL A 168 24.82 9.18 -19.97
CA VAL A 168 23.93 8.83 -18.85
C VAL A 168 24.08 9.80 -17.70
N LEU A 169 25.31 10.16 -17.33
CA LEU A 169 25.59 11.09 -16.23
C LEU A 169 25.12 12.51 -16.55
N ASP A 170 25.18 12.92 -17.81
CA ASP A 170 24.68 14.22 -18.29
C ASP A 170 23.14 14.29 -18.37
N LYS A 171 22.41 13.18 -18.14
CA LYS A 171 20.95 13.21 -18.14
C LYS A 171 20.45 14.15 -17.04
N PRO A 172 19.52 15.08 -17.32
CA PRO A 172 18.90 15.95 -16.30
C PRO A 172 18.22 15.18 -15.16
N SER A 173 17.87 13.90 -15.40
CA SER A 173 17.32 13.01 -14.39
C SER A 173 18.29 12.58 -13.30
N VAL A 174 19.59 12.63 -13.58
CA VAL A 174 20.66 12.35 -12.60
C VAL A 174 20.80 13.53 -11.65
N VAL A 175 20.77 14.75 -12.18
CA VAL A 175 20.95 15.99 -11.41
C VAL A 175 19.74 16.29 -10.51
N ALA A 176 18.52 16.20 -11.05
CA ALA A 176 17.31 16.60 -10.35
C ALA A 176 16.36 15.42 -10.12
N SER A 177 16.25 14.94 -8.88
CA SER A 177 15.22 13.98 -8.48
C SER A 177 14.00 14.71 -7.93
N LYS A 178 12.82 14.06 -7.90
CA LYS A 178 11.65 14.63 -7.21
C LYS A 178 11.95 15.00 -5.76
N PHE A 179 12.90 14.29 -5.15
CA PHE A 179 13.28 14.46 -3.76
C PHE A 179 14.24 15.63 -3.57
N THR A 180 15.28 15.75 -4.40
CA THR A 180 16.19 16.91 -4.33
C THR A 180 15.50 18.20 -4.74
N SER A 181 14.69 18.17 -5.80
CA SER A 181 13.93 19.35 -6.24
C SER A 181 12.86 19.79 -5.24
N TRP A 182 12.43 18.93 -4.31
CA TRP A 182 11.59 19.36 -3.19
C TRP A 182 12.36 20.29 -2.25
N MET A 183 13.59 19.91 -1.91
CA MET A 183 14.47 20.73 -1.06
C MET A 183 14.84 22.05 -1.76
N GLU A 184 15.14 22.02 -3.06
CA GLU A 184 15.36 23.23 -3.86
C GLU A 184 14.11 24.14 -3.86
N CYS A 185 12.91 23.56 -3.98
CA CYS A 185 11.67 24.34 -3.93
C CYS A 185 11.47 24.98 -2.55
N ASN A 186 11.86 24.31 -1.47
CA ASN A 186 11.81 24.87 -0.12
C ASN A 186 12.75 26.08 0.05
N VAL A 187 13.86 26.17 -0.69
CA VAL A 187 14.73 27.36 -0.68
C VAL A 187 13.96 28.57 -1.20
N ILE A 188 13.24 28.41 -2.31
CA ILE A 188 12.64 29.50 -3.09
C ILE A 188 11.26 29.90 -2.55
N ASP A 189 10.44 28.94 -2.13
CA ASP A 189 9.02 29.15 -1.86
C ASP A 189 8.68 28.97 -0.36
N SER A 190 8.19 30.02 0.29
CA SER A 190 7.79 29.97 1.70
C SER A 190 6.60 29.04 1.98
N GLU A 191 5.69 28.85 1.01
CA GLU A 191 4.56 27.91 1.15
C GLU A 191 5.04 26.45 1.04
N ALA A 192 6.16 26.21 0.36
CA ALA A 192 6.78 24.88 0.34
C ALA A 192 7.28 24.47 1.74
N ARG A 193 7.76 25.44 2.53
CA ARG A 193 8.36 25.19 3.85
C ARG A 193 7.39 24.70 4.93
N ILE A 194 6.08 24.88 4.75
CA ILE A 194 5.06 24.43 5.71
C ILE A 194 4.60 22.97 5.49
N LEU A 195 5.09 22.32 4.44
CA LEU A 195 4.68 20.99 4.00
C LEU A 195 5.77 19.95 4.28
N THR A 196 5.34 18.76 4.67
CA THR A 196 6.19 17.55 4.62
C THR A 196 6.30 17.05 3.18
N TYR A 197 7.23 16.12 2.92
CA TYR A 197 7.39 15.56 1.57
C TYR A 197 6.11 14.86 1.09
N VAL A 198 5.42 14.13 1.97
CA VAL A 198 4.17 13.41 1.68
C VAL A 198 3.01 14.36 1.36
N GLU A 199 2.97 15.52 2.01
CA GLU A 199 1.93 16.53 1.80
C GLU A 199 2.20 17.39 0.55
N PHE A 200 3.44 17.39 0.05
CA PHE A 200 3.87 18.26 -1.04
C PHE A 200 2.95 18.21 -2.29
N PRO A 201 2.52 17.03 -2.77
CA PRO A 201 1.64 16.93 -3.94
C PRO A 201 0.25 17.55 -3.78
N ILE A 202 -0.17 17.85 -2.54
CA ILE A 202 -1.43 18.56 -2.25
C ILE A 202 -1.38 19.96 -2.85
N LYS A 203 -0.23 20.64 -2.72
CA LYS A 203 -0.04 22.05 -3.11
C LYS A 203 0.88 22.23 -4.32
N PHE A 204 1.68 21.24 -4.67
CA PHE A 204 2.62 21.31 -5.77
C PHE A 204 2.39 20.19 -6.80
N VAL A 205 2.76 20.46 -8.05
CA VAL A 205 2.71 19.52 -9.17
C VAL A 205 4.13 19.35 -9.70
N TRP A 206 4.52 18.09 -9.91
CA TRP A 206 5.78 17.77 -10.55
C TRP A 206 5.69 18.02 -12.06
N ILE A 207 6.53 18.90 -12.58
CA ILE A 207 6.66 19.13 -14.01
C ILE A 207 7.81 18.25 -14.52
N LEU A 208 7.46 17.23 -15.30
CA LEU A 208 8.44 16.25 -15.80
C LEU A 208 9.45 16.91 -16.75
N ASN A 209 8.96 17.75 -17.67
CA ASN A 209 9.78 18.51 -18.59
C ASN A 209 10.37 19.73 -17.85
N GLY A 210 11.62 19.61 -17.42
CA GLY A 210 12.31 20.61 -16.59
C GLY A 210 12.55 20.15 -15.14
N ARG A 211 11.90 19.06 -14.71
CA ARG A 211 12.17 18.37 -13.44
C ARG A 211 12.14 19.27 -12.20
N PHE A 212 11.05 20.00 -12.04
CA PHE A 212 10.86 20.88 -10.88
C PHE A 212 9.42 20.80 -10.36
N TRP A 213 9.23 21.32 -9.14
CA TRP A 213 7.92 21.47 -8.55
C TRP A 213 7.35 22.86 -8.83
N LYS A 214 6.08 22.90 -9.23
CA LYS A 214 5.34 24.16 -9.45
C LYS A 214 4.09 24.17 -8.58
N ARG A 215 3.70 25.35 -8.08
CA ARG A 215 2.44 25.51 -7.35
C ARG A 215 1.27 24.99 -8.18
N ARG A 216 0.44 24.18 -7.53
CA ARG A 216 -0.76 23.58 -8.11
C ARG A 216 -1.83 24.66 -8.25
N LYS A 217 -2.42 24.75 -9.44
CA LYS A 217 -3.54 25.66 -9.71
C LYS A 217 -4.90 25.03 -9.41
N VAL A 218 -5.07 23.73 -9.69
CA VAL A 218 -6.36 23.03 -9.62
C VAL A 218 -6.20 21.62 -9.03
N GLY A 219 -7.23 21.19 -8.29
CA GLY A 219 -7.37 19.84 -7.74
C GLY A 219 -6.49 19.58 -6.52
N LYS A 220 -6.43 18.32 -6.09
CA LYS A 220 -5.54 17.85 -5.03
C LYS A 220 -4.96 16.47 -5.40
N ALA A 221 -3.78 16.18 -4.88
CA ALA A 221 -3.17 14.85 -4.97
C ALA A 221 -2.59 14.44 -3.62
N ILE A 222 -2.52 13.14 -3.38
CA ILE A 222 -1.94 12.55 -2.17
C ILE A 222 -0.55 12.03 -2.52
N GLY A 223 0.48 12.46 -1.79
CA GLY A 223 1.81 11.87 -1.89
C GLY A 223 1.85 10.50 -1.24
N ARG A 224 2.61 9.57 -1.83
CA ARG A 224 2.88 8.26 -1.23
C ARG A 224 4.34 7.89 -1.41
N ILE A 225 5.02 7.75 -0.28
CA ILE A 225 6.36 7.19 -0.22
C ILE A 225 6.26 5.66 -0.25
N HIS A 226 7.23 5.01 -0.90
CA HIS A 226 7.28 3.55 -0.96
C HIS A 226 7.62 2.95 0.41
N SER A 227 7.27 1.67 0.62
CA SER A 227 7.62 0.99 1.87
C SER A 227 9.11 0.68 1.88
N VAL A 228 9.75 0.85 3.04
CA VAL A 228 11.15 0.50 3.26
C VAL A 228 11.20 -0.39 4.50
N SER A 229 11.96 -1.49 4.41
CA SER A 229 12.16 -2.41 5.52
C SER A 229 13.03 -1.77 6.61
N PRO A 230 12.74 -1.99 7.91
CA PRO A 230 13.63 -1.59 9.00
C PRO A 230 15.08 -2.04 8.82
N ASN A 231 15.31 -3.19 8.16
CA ASN A 231 16.64 -3.73 7.90
C ASN A 231 17.50 -2.87 6.95
N LEU A 232 16.90 -1.92 6.25
CA LEU A 232 17.62 -0.96 5.40
C LEU A 232 18.14 0.26 6.18
N GLY A 233 18.06 0.23 7.52
CA GLY A 233 18.72 1.18 8.42
C GLY A 233 18.35 2.63 8.13
N GLU A 234 19.35 3.44 7.78
CA GLU A 234 19.20 4.88 7.52
C GLU A 234 18.09 5.23 6.52
N ALA A 235 17.86 4.40 5.49
CA ALA A 235 16.76 4.64 4.55
C ALA A 235 15.38 4.50 5.20
N TYR A 236 15.24 3.59 6.17
CA TYR A 236 14.01 3.43 6.94
C TYR A 236 13.76 4.64 7.85
N PHE A 237 14.79 5.11 8.56
CA PHE A 237 14.69 6.28 9.43
C PHE A 237 14.40 7.55 8.61
N LEU A 238 15.08 7.75 7.48
CA LEU A 238 14.77 8.85 6.56
C LEU A 238 13.30 8.80 6.12
N ARG A 239 12.78 7.63 5.73
CA ARG A 239 11.35 7.49 5.37
C ARG A 239 10.42 7.98 6.48
N ILE A 240 10.72 7.68 7.74
CA ILE A 240 9.93 8.16 8.89
C ILE A 240 9.98 9.69 8.93
N LEU A 241 11.18 10.27 8.87
CA LEU A 241 11.39 11.73 8.91
C LEU A 241 10.67 12.47 7.79
N LEU A 242 10.58 11.90 6.58
CA LEU A 242 9.87 12.51 5.45
C LEU A 242 8.36 12.67 5.67
N ASN A 243 7.80 12.00 6.69
CA ASN A 243 6.41 12.19 7.13
C ASN A 243 6.26 13.25 8.23
N LYS A 244 7.36 13.82 8.74
CA LYS A 244 7.38 14.68 9.93
C LYS A 244 8.08 16.01 9.70
N VAL A 245 9.26 15.98 9.09
CA VAL A 245 10.07 17.17 8.81
C VAL A 245 9.43 18.01 7.73
N LYS A 246 9.32 19.31 7.98
CA LYS A 246 8.70 20.29 7.08
C LYS A 246 9.75 21.24 6.54
N GLY A 247 9.67 21.51 5.24
CA GLY A 247 10.49 22.53 4.60
C GLY A 247 12.02 22.41 4.66
N PRO A 248 12.64 21.21 4.74
CA PRO A 248 14.10 21.13 4.73
C PRO A 248 14.65 21.61 3.37
N THR A 249 15.73 22.37 3.40
CA THR A 249 16.43 22.85 2.20
C THR A 249 17.64 22.00 1.83
N SER A 250 18.03 21.07 2.70
CA SER A 250 19.15 20.16 2.52
C SER A 250 18.95 18.85 3.28
N PHE A 251 19.82 17.86 3.06
CA PHE A 251 19.86 16.66 3.90
C PHE A 251 20.27 16.97 5.34
N ASP A 252 21.08 18.00 5.56
CA ASP A 252 21.52 18.42 6.89
C ASP A 252 20.37 19.06 7.67
N ASP A 253 19.48 19.77 6.98
CA ASP A 253 18.26 20.31 7.57
C ASP A 253 17.33 19.17 8.03
N ILE A 254 17.25 18.08 7.26
CA ILE A 254 16.51 16.86 7.68
C ILE A 254 17.14 16.27 8.94
N ARG A 255 18.46 16.40 9.11
CA ARG A 255 19.21 15.93 10.28
C ARG A 255 19.25 16.91 11.45
N THR A 256 18.63 18.08 11.32
CA THR A 256 18.70 19.13 12.34
C THR A 256 17.42 19.16 13.18
N VAL A 257 17.56 19.05 14.50
CA VAL A 257 16.47 19.13 15.48
C VAL A 257 16.84 20.19 16.50
N ASN A 258 15.94 21.15 16.75
CA ASN A 258 16.17 22.24 17.73
C ASN A 258 17.48 23.03 17.53
N GLY A 259 18.00 23.09 16.31
CA GLY A 259 19.25 23.79 15.98
C GLY A 259 20.52 22.93 16.09
N GLU A 260 20.40 21.67 16.51
CA GLU A 260 21.51 20.71 16.56
C GLU A 260 21.44 19.72 15.39
N THR A 261 22.52 19.61 14.62
CA THR A 261 22.62 18.65 13.51
C THR A 261 23.14 17.32 14.03
N HIS A 262 22.35 16.27 13.85
CA HIS A 262 22.72 14.91 14.25
C HIS A 262 23.51 14.18 13.16
N SER A 263 24.29 13.17 13.55
CA SER A 263 25.13 12.37 12.64
C SER A 263 24.30 11.46 11.72
N SER A 264 23.23 10.85 12.23
CA SER A 264 22.40 9.86 11.51
C SER A 264 20.90 10.23 11.52
N PHE A 265 20.14 9.76 10.53
CA PHE A 265 18.67 9.89 10.52
C PHE A 265 18.01 9.10 11.66
N ARG A 266 18.64 8.02 12.13
CA ARG A 266 18.22 7.29 13.34
C ARG A 266 18.27 8.17 14.58
N ASP A 267 19.36 8.91 14.79
CA ASP A 267 19.53 9.78 15.96
C ASP A 267 18.52 10.93 15.95
N VAL A 268 18.20 11.45 14.77
CA VAL A 268 17.11 12.44 14.59
C VAL A 268 15.77 11.86 15.01
N CYS A 269 15.48 10.62 14.59
CA CYS A 269 14.24 9.95 15.00
C CYS A 269 14.18 9.73 16.52
N TYR A 270 15.31 9.40 17.16
CA TYR A 270 15.41 9.33 18.61
C TYR A 270 15.18 10.71 19.27
N ALA A 271 15.84 11.76 18.78
CA ALA A 271 15.69 13.12 19.31
C ALA A 271 14.25 13.65 19.18
N LEU A 272 13.53 13.23 18.14
CA LEU A 272 12.12 13.54 17.94
C LEU A 272 11.16 12.60 18.70
N GLY A 273 11.65 11.61 19.45
CA GLY A 273 10.84 10.63 20.17
C GLY A 273 9.99 9.74 19.26
N LEU A 274 10.45 9.49 18.03
CA LEU A 274 9.74 8.69 17.03
C LEU A 274 10.08 7.19 17.12
N LEU A 275 11.12 6.83 17.87
CA LEU A 275 11.51 5.46 18.16
C LEU A 275 11.13 5.14 19.60
N TYR A 276 10.59 3.94 19.80
CA TYR A 276 10.48 3.39 21.15
C TYR A 276 11.91 3.16 21.66
N ASP A 277 12.16 3.53 22.91
CA ASP A 277 13.45 3.21 23.50
C ASP A 277 13.58 1.69 23.64
N ASP A 278 14.81 1.20 23.69
CA ASP A 278 15.05 -0.22 23.93
C ASP A 278 15.03 -0.57 25.41
N LYS A 279 14.56 0.37 26.25
CA LYS A 279 14.61 0.21 27.69
C LYS A 279 13.77 -0.97 28.14
N GLU A 280 12.64 -1.23 27.49
CA GLU A 280 11.82 -2.42 27.76
C GLU A 280 12.61 -3.72 27.50
N TYR A 281 13.45 -3.77 26.45
CA TYR A 281 14.28 -4.94 26.16
C TYR A 281 15.47 -5.06 27.13
N VAL A 282 16.12 -3.93 27.44
CA VAL A 282 17.21 -3.86 28.42
C VAL A 282 16.70 -4.26 29.81
N ASP A 283 15.56 -3.75 30.23
CA ASP A 283 14.94 -4.04 31.52
C ASP A 283 14.47 -5.50 31.56
N ALA A 284 13.92 -6.04 30.48
CA ALA A 284 13.57 -7.46 30.39
C ALA A 284 14.79 -8.39 30.48
N ILE A 285 15.92 -8.05 29.85
CA ILE A 285 17.16 -8.82 29.96
C ILE A 285 17.77 -8.70 31.37
N LYS A 286 17.77 -7.50 31.95
CA LYS A 286 18.19 -7.29 33.35
C LYS A 286 17.32 -8.07 34.32
N GLU A 287 16.01 -8.05 34.16
CA GLU A 287 15.08 -8.82 34.99
C GLU A 287 15.35 -10.32 34.85
N ALA A 288 15.42 -10.83 33.62
CA ALA A 288 15.75 -12.21 33.33
C ALA A 288 17.12 -12.65 33.89
N SER A 289 18.09 -11.73 34.05
CA SER A 289 19.41 -12.06 34.58
C SER A 289 19.41 -12.43 36.07
N HIS A 290 18.38 -12.03 36.82
CA HIS A 290 18.26 -12.33 38.24
C HIS A 290 17.81 -13.77 38.51
N SER A 291 17.13 -14.40 37.56
CA SER A 291 16.52 -15.73 37.74
C SER A 291 16.85 -16.74 36.63
N GLY A 292 17.35 -16.27 35.48
CA GLY A 292 17.61 -17.05 34.29
C GLY A 292 19.03 -17.62 34.24
N SER A 293 19.16 -18.79 33.58
CA SER A 293 20.46 -19.38 33.30
C SER A 293 21.19 -18.66 32.15
N GLY A 294 22.51 -18.83 32.05
CA GLY A 294 23.29 -18.25 30.96
C GLY A 294 22.85 -18.73 29.55
N PHE A 295 22.28 -19.93 29.45
CA PHE A 295 21.67 -20.41 28.21
C PHE A 295 20.36 -19.67 27.90
N TYR A 296 19.50 -19.50 28.91
CA TYR A 296 18.23 -18.78 28.78
C TYR A 296 18.45 -17.33 28.34
N LEU A 297 19.44 -16.64 28.91
CA LEU A 297 19.76 -15.26 28.54
C LEU A 297 20.21 -15.13 27.08
N ARG A 298 21.06 -16.04 26.59
CA ARG A 298 21.48 -16.04 25.17
C ARG A 298 20.32 -16.33 24.23
N PHE A 299 19.44 -17.26 24.62
CA PHE A 299 18.26 -17.60 23.83
C PHE A 299 17.25 -16.43 23.80
N LEU A 300 17.04 -15.77 24.94
CA LEU A 300 16.20 -14.58 25.05
C LEU A 300 16.74 -13.46 24.16
N PHE A 301 18.04 -13.16 24.23
CA PHE A 301 18.67 -12.14 23.40
C PHE A 301 18.55 -12.46 21.89
N ALA A 302 18.81 -13.70 21.49
CA ALA A 302 18.63 -14.14 20.10
C ALA A 302 17.16 -14.00 19.65
N THR A 303 16.20 -14.32 20.52
CA THR A 303 14.77 -14.16 20.23
C THR A 303 14.40 -12.69 20.04
N LEU A 304 14.89 -11.81 20.90
CA LEU A 304 14.69 -10.36 20.77
C LEU A 304 15.29 -9.81 19.47
N LEU A 305 16.49 -10.27 19.08
CA LEU A 305 17.10 -9.90 17.80
C LEU A 305 16.26 -10.36 16.60
N MET A 306 15.73 -11.57 16.64
CA MET A 306 14.89 -12.12 15.57
C MET A 306 13.56 -11.37 15.39
N CYS A 307 13.07 -10.69 16.43
CA CYS A 307 11.86 -9.88 16.36
C CYS A 307 12.04 -8.57 15.56
N ASN A 308 13.27 -8.15 15.26
CA ASN A 308 13.60 -6.89 14.54
C ASN A 308 12.89 -5.65 15.11
N SER A 309 12.62 -5.65 16.42
CA SER A 309 11.91 -4.58 17.11
C SER A 309 12.82 -3.76 18.03
N MET A 310 14.08 -4.18 18.21
CA MET A 310 15.11 -3.43 18.92
C MET A 310 15.68 -2.33 18.02
N SER A 311 15.66 -1.13 18.55
CA SER A 311 16.12 0.08 17.89
C SER A 311 17.63 0.26 17.95
N LYS A 312 18.37 -0.36 18.89
CA LYS A 312 19.83 -0.33 19.22
C LYS A 312 20.35 -1.65 19.85
N PRO A 313 20.30 -2.78 19.14
CA PRO A 313 20.78 -4.06 19.66
C PRO A 313 22.24 -4.07 20.11
N GLU A 314 23.07 -3.20 19.57
CA GLU A 314 24.50 -3.07 19.90
C GLU A 314 24.79 -2.47 21.29
N VAL A 315 23.77 -1.90 21.95
CA VAL A 315 23.91 -1.21 23.25
C VAL A 315 23.08 -1.88 24.37
N VAL A 316 22.42 -3.00 24.05
CA VAL A 316 21.54 -3.77 24.94
C VAL A 316 22.33 -4.84 25.69
#